data_AF-A0A4D4L3I1-F1
#
_entry.id   AF-A0A4D4L3I1-F1
#
_cell.length_a   1.000
_cell.length_b   1.000
_cell.length_c   1.000
_cell.angle_alpha   90.00
_cell.angle_beta   90.00
_cell.angle_gamma   90.00
#
_symmetry.space_group_name_H-M   'P 1'
#
loop_
_entity.id
_entity.type
_entity.pdbx_description
1 polymer ?
#
loop_
_entity_poly.entity_id
_entity_poly.type
_entity_poly.pdbx_seq_one_letter_code
_entity_poly.pdbx_strand_id
1 'polypeptide(L)'
;MGLDVYIENQVHDRSQAGPEAGDWLASLLPFATEGGQLYGVFEYGDTMFNIVQLRQLLGELEKIAIAVPGTKPAVAGLTDLIDAVIRRRGYLWISGD
;
A
#
# COMPACT_ATOMS: atom_id res chain seq x y z
N MET A 1 -8.75 -10.44 10.54
CA MET A 1 -8.10 -9.28 11.20
C MET A 1 -6.71 -9.12 10.64
N GLY A 2 -6.71 -8.72 9.38
CA GLY A 2 -5.57 -8.52 8.50
C GLY A 2 -6.05 -7.66 7.35
N LEU A 3 -5.15 -6.94 6.70
CA LEU A 3 -5.51 -6.05 5.61
C LEU A 3 -5.51 -6.83 4.31
N ASP A 4 -6.66 -6.89 3.63
CA ASP A 4 -6.70 -7.42 2.28
C ASP A 4 -6.36 -6.32 1.28
N VAL A 5 -5.47 -6.62 0.35
CA VAL A 5 -5.03 -5.67 -0.67
C VAL A 5 -5.48 -6.13 -2.04
N TYR A 6 -6.12 -5.23 -2.77
CA TYR A 6 -6.66 -5.45 -4.09
C TYR A 6 -6.13 -4.39 -5.05
N ILE A 7 -6.01 -4.78 -6.31
CA ILE A 7 -5.76 -3.90 -7.44
C ILE A 7 -7.09 -3.72 -8.16
N GLU A 8 -7.48 -2.48 -8.41
CA GLU A 8 -8.69 -2.13 -9.14
C GLU A 8 -8.30 -1.37 -10.42
N ASN A 9 -8.91 -1.71 -11.55
CA ASN A 9 -8.70 -1.00 -12.81
C ASN A 9 -9.74 0.13 -13.03
N GLN A 10 -9.66 0.82 -14.16
CA GLN A 10 -10.56 1.96 -14.47
C GLN A 10 -12.02 1.57 -14.71
N VAL A 11 -12.32 0.27 -14.89
CA VAL A 11 -13.69 -0.24 -15.03
C VAL A 11 -14.19 -0.90 -13.74
N HIS A 12 -13.54 -0.61 -12.60
CA HIS A 12 -13.88 -1.14 -11.27
C HIS A 12 -13.79 -2.66 -11.14
N ASP A 13 -13.03 -3.31 -12.03
CA ASP A 13 -12.72 -4.73 -11.89
C ASP A 13 -11.54 -4.92 -10.93
N ARG A 14 -11.74 -5.79 -9.94
CA ARG A 14 -10.85 -5.99 -8.79
C ARG A 14 -10.19 -7.35 -8.85
N SER A 15 -8.88 -7.36 -8.59
CA SER A 15 -8.10 -8.58 -8.41
C SER A 15 -7.26 -8.48 -7.15
N GLN A 16 -7.12 -9.56 -6.39
CA GLN A 16 -6.27 -9.58 -5.21
C GLN A 16 -4.80 -9.31 -5.60
N ALA A 17 -4.11 -8.48 -4.81
CA ALA A 17 -2.74 -8.05 -5.05
C ALA A 17 -1.68 -9.15 -4.83
N GLY A 18 -2.07 -10.22 -4.12
CA GLY A 18 -1.20 -11.30 -3.67
C GLY A 18 -1.36 -11.52 -2.16
N PRO A 19 -1.05 -12.73 -1.65
CA PRO A 19 -1.24 -13.05 -0.24
C PRO A 19 -0.31 -12.27 0.69
N GLU A 20 0.89 -11.88 0.23
CA GLU A 20 1.89 -11.17 1.05
C GLU A 20 1.63 -9.67 1.14
N ALA A 21 0.79 -9.11 0.27
CA ALA A 21 0.58 -7.66 0.17
C ALA A 21 -0.03 -7.07 1.45
N GLY A 22 -0.95 -7.81 2.07
CA GLY A 22 -1.53 -7.47 3.37
C GLY A 22 -0.49 -7.45 4.49
N ASP A 23 0.36 -8.47 4.56
CA ASP A 23 1.40 -8.60 5.56
C ASP A 23 2.46 -7.49 5.44
N TRP A 24 2.87 -7.16 4.21
CA TRP A 24 3.79 -6.04 3.97
C TRP A 24 3.18 -4.73 4.46
N LEU A 25 1.93 -4.43 4.08
CA LEU A 25 1.26 -3.21 4.49
C LEU A 25 1.11 -3.14 6.01
N ALA A 26 0.62 -4.20 6.65
CA ALA A 26 0.44 -4.28 8.10
C ALA A 26 1.76 -4.08 8.85
N SER A 27 2.87 -4.63 8.34
CA SER A 27 4.19 -4.44 8.94
C SER A 27 4.72 -3.01 8.85
N LEU A 28 4.18 -2.19 7.95
CA LEU A 28 4.61 -0.81 7.69
C LEU A 28 3.75 0.23 8.41
N LEU A 29 2.49 -0.07 8.75
CA LEU A 29 1.59 0.85 9.46
C LEU A 29 2.17 1.44 10.76
N PRO A 30 2.90 0.68 11.61
CA PRO A 30 3.50 1.25 12.82
C PRO A 30 4.52 2.38 12.56
N PHE A 31 5.03 2.49 11.34
CA PHE A 31 5.99 3.52 10.92
C PHE A 31 5.34 4.67 10.14
N ALA A 32 4.01 4.69 10.03
CA ALA A 32 3.28 5.76 9.37
C ALA A 32 3.53 7.11 10.05
N THR A 33 3.79 8.14 9.25
CA THR A 33 3.97 9.51 9.75
C THR A 33 2.66 10.28 9.67
N GLU A 34 2.37 11.13 10.67
CA GLU A 34 1.18 11.99 10.66
C GLU A 34 1.09 12.81 9.36
N GLY A 35 -0.07 12.75 8.69
CA GLY A 35 -0.29 13.39 7.39
C GLY A 35 0.25 12.61 6.17
N GLY A 36 0.88 11.45 6.38
CA GLY A 36 1.27 10.50 5.34
C GLY A 36 0.08 9.69 4.79
N GLN A 37 0.29 8.98 3.68
CA GLN A 37 -0.75 8.13 3.08
C GLN A 37 -1.02 6.91 3.97
N LEU A 38 0.03 6.31 4.55
CA LEU A 38 -0.13 5.16 5.45
C LEU A 38 -0.87 5.50 6.75
N TYR A 39 -0.78 6.75 7.21
CA TYR A 39 -1.49 7.19 8.42
C TYR A 39 -3.01 7.18 8.25
N GLY A 40 -3.50 7.29 7.00
CA GLY A 40 -4.92 7.19 6.68
C GLY A 40 -5.44 5.76 6.55
N VAL A 41 -4.58 4.74 6.66
CA VAL A 41 -4.97 3.33 6.58
C VAL A 41 -5.32 2.82 7.96
N PHE A 42 -6.54 2.33 8.13
CA PHE A 42 -7.04 1.80 9.40
C PHE A 42 -7.37 0.32 9.27
N GLU A 43 -7.14 -0.43 10.35
CA GLU A 43 -7.37 -1.88 10.41
C GLU A 43 -8.82 -2.28 10.11
N TYR A 44 -9.79 -1.41 10.42
CA TYR A 44 -11.22 -1.65 10.22
C TYR A 44 -11.84 -0.72 9.17
N GLY A 45 -11.01 -0.10 8.32
CA GLY A 45 -11.44 0.91 7.36
C GLY A 45 -11.02 0.57 5.93
N ASP A 46 -11.98 0.60 5.02
CA ASP A 46 -11.67 0.54 3.59
C ASP A 46 -10.92 1.81 3.15
N THR A 47 -9.79 1.64 2.47
CA THR A 47 -8.97 2.73 1.96
C THR A 47 -8.65 2.53 0.49
N MET A 48 -8.83 3.57 -0.32
CA MET A 48 -8.50 3.54 -1.75
C MET A 48 -7.45 4.59 -2.08
N PHE A 49 -6.37 4.17 -2.75
CA PHE A 49 -5.35 5.05 -3.29
C PHE A 49 -5.44 5.16 -4.80
N ASN A 50 -5.57 6.39 -5.29
CA ASN A 50 -5.40 6.72 -6.70
C ASN A 50 -3.91 6.90 -7.07
N ILE A 51 -3.62 7.03 -8.36
CA ILE A 51 -2.24 7.16 -8.89
C ILE A 51 -1.45 8.31 -8.23
N VAL A 52 -2.08 9.44 -7.91
CA VAL A 52 -1.40 10.57 -7.28
C VAL A 52 -0.99 10.20 -5.86
N GLN A 53 -1.88 9.59 -5.09
CA GLN A 53 -1.60 9.10 -3.73
C GLN A 53 -0.57 7.98 -3.74
N LEU A 54 -0.63 7.06 -4.71
CA LEU A 54 0.35 5.98 -4.87
C LEU A 54 1.76 6.50 -5.09
N ARG A 55 1.93 7.57 -5.88
CA ARG A 55 3.24 8.22 -6.05
C ARG A 55 3.76 8.87 -4.77
N GLN A 56 2.87 9.45 -3.97
CA GLN A 56 3.25 10.00 -2.67
C GLN A 56 3.64 8.87 -1.69
N LEU A 57 2.89 7.77 -1.71
CA LEU A 57 3.17 6.58 -0.92
C LEU A 57 4.54 5.99 -1.25
N LEU A 58 4.96 5.92 -2.52
CA LEU A 58 6.31 5.49 -2.88
C LEU A 58 7.41 6.31 -2.18
N GLY A 59 7.26 7.63 -2.13
CA GLY A 59 8.21 8.50 -1.42
C GLY A 59 8.13 8.35 0.11
N GLU A 60 6.98 7.98 0.66
CA GLU A 60 6.83 7.64 2.08
C GLU A 60 7.54 6.32 2.41
N LEU A 61 7.36 5.29 1.59
CA LEU A 61 8.01 3.98 1.73
C LEU A 61 9.53 4.07 1.68
N GLU A 62 10.09 4.87 0.77
CA GLU A 62 11.53 5.11 0.69
C GLU A 62 12.09 5.67 2.00
N LYS A 63 11.39 6.65 2.61
CA LYS A 63 11.79 7.23 3.89
C LYS A 63 11.76 6.19 5.01
N ILE A 64 10.74 5.32 5.04
CA ILE A 64 10.63 4.23 6.02
C ILE A 64 11.79 3.24 5.84
N ALA A 65 12.12 2.84 4.61
CA ALA A 65 13.22 1.92 4.33
C ALA A 65 14.60 2.46 4.76
N ILE A 66 14.80 3.78 4.65
CA ILE A 66 16.00 4.47 5.11
C ILE A 66 16.05 4.50 6.64
N ALA A 67 14.95 4.88 7.30
CA ALA A 67 14.89 5.03 8.75
C ALA A 67 14.91 3.69 9.50
N VAL A 68 14.30 2.65 8.93
CA VAL A 68 14.12 1.33 9.56
C VAL A 68 14.58 0.23 8.58
N PRO A 69 15.88 -0.10 8.53
CA PRO A 69 16.42 -1.03 7.54
C PRO A 69 15.79 -2.43 7.52
N GLY A 70 15.18 -2.88 8.63
CA GLY A 70 14.46 -4.15 8.71
C GLY A 70 13.18 -4.22 7.86
N THR A 71 12.64 -3.07 7.45
CA THR A 71 11.42 -2.97 6.63
C THR A 71 11.69 -3.14 5.12
N LYS A 72 12.96 -3.15 4.71
CA LYS A 72 13.35 -3.17 3.29
C LYS A 72 12.67 -4.25 2.44
N PRO A 73 12.48 -5.51 2.92
CA PRO A 73 11.78 -6.52 2.14
C PRO A 73 10.30 -6.16 1.88
N ALA A 74 9.60 -5.68 2.91
CA ALA A 74 8.20 -5.27 2.80
C ALA A 74 8.04 -4.03 1.92
N VAL A 75 8.94 -3.05 2.09
CA VAL A 75 8.99 -1.85 1.24
C VAL A 75 9.22 -2.23 -0.22
N ALA A 76 10.19 -3.10 -0.52
CA ALA A 76 10.46 -3.52 -1.89
C ALA A 76 9.25 -4.21 -2.53
N GLY A 77 8.63 -5.17 -1.83
CA GLY A 77 7.45 -5.88 -2.33
C GLY A 77 6.27 -4.95 -2.60
N LEU A 78 5.99 -4.02 -1.67
CA LEU A 78 4.90 -3.06 -1.82
C LEU A 78 5.20 -2.02 -2.91
N THR A 79 6.46 -1.59 -3.07
CA THR A 79 6.89 -0.70 -4.17
C THR A 79 6.68 -1.36 -5.52
N ASP A 80 7.11 -2.61 -5.70
CA ASP A 80 6.93 -3.35 -6.96
C ASP A 80 5.45 -3.49 -7.33
N LEU A 81 4.62 -3.79 -6.33
CA LEU A 81 3.16 -3.84 -6.47
C LEU A 81 2.61 -2.48 -6.94
N ILE A 82 2.94 -1.40 -6.22
CA ILE A 82 2.46 -0.04 -6.53
C ILE A 82 2.89 0.39 -7.94
N ASP A 83 4.13 0.11 -8.34
CA ASP A 83 4.62 0.42 -9.69
C ASP A 83 3.87 -0.37 -10.78
N ALA A 84 3.49 -1.62 -10.50
CA ALA A 84 2.63 -2.39 -11.42
C ALA A 84 1.23 -1.76 -11.56
N VAL A 85 0.63 -1.31 -10.45
CA VAL A 85 -0.67 -0.63 -10.43
C VAL A 85 -0.62 0.69 -11.21
N ILE A 86 0.39 1.53 -10.95
CA ILE A 86 0.57 2.81 -11.63
C ILE A 86 0.73 2.61 -13.14
N ARG A 87 1.56 1.63 -13.57
CA ARG A 87 1.76 1.33 -15.00
C ARG A 87 0.47 0.96 -15.72
N ARG A 88 -0.47 0.33 -15.01
CA ARG A 88 -1.79 -0.08 -15.52
C ARG A 88 -2.87 1.00 -15.32
N ARG A 89 -2.51 2.17 -14.78
CA ARG A 89 -3.44 3.26 -14.42
C ARG A 89 -4.56 2.79 -13.48
N GLY A 90 -4.24 1.86 -12.58
CA GLY A 90 -5.17 1.33 -11.60
C GLY A 90 -5.19 2.10 -10.28
N TYR A 91 -5.91 1.52 -9.33
CA TYR A 91 -6.06 1.94 -7.95
C TYR A 91 -5.62 0.81 -7.03
N LEU A 92 -5.17 1.15 -5.83
CA LEU A 92 -4.94 0.18 -4.77
C LEU A 92 -6.10 0.30 -3.78
N TRP A 93 -6.79 -0.81 -3.52
CA TRP A 93 -7.86 -0.89 -2.55
C TRP A 93 -7.39 -1.75 -1.38
N ILE A 94 -7.56 -1.23 -0.17
CA ILE A 94 -7.26 -1.91 1.07
C ILE A 94 -8.59 -2.13 1.78
N SER A 95 -8.87 -3.35 2.16
CA SER A 95 -10.02 -3.69 2.98
C SER A 95 -9.56 -4.14 4.36
N GLY A 96 -10.11 -3.49 5.38
CA GLY A 96 -9.90 -3.85 6.77
C GLY A 96 -11.02 -4.75 7.27
N ASP A 97 -10.67 -5.76 8.06
CA ASP A 97 -11.58 -6.74 8.68
C ASP A 97 -11.53 -6.66 10.21
#